data_AF-Q7Z7S6-F1
#
_entry.id   AF-Q7Z7S6-F1
#
_cell.length_a   1.000
_cell.length_b   1.000
_cell.length_c   1.000
_cell.angle_alpha   90.00
_cell.angle_beta   90.00
_cell.angle_gamma   90.00
#
_symmetry.space_group_name_H-M   'P 1'
#
loop_
_entity.id
_entity.type
_entity.pdbx_description
1 polymer ?
#
loop_
_entity_poly.entity_id
_entity_poly.type
_entity_poly.pdbx_seq_one_letter_code
_entity_poly.pdbx_strand_id
1 'polypeptide(L)'
;CEALRCLGQALHTLEDFPAHSNYCELVLIDMEERRGQHSPVFPHVGTDTRVTLRNDTRNNGKSVWPLVTGTFGGVDFLHSVLGEANDHFTQ
;
A
#
# COMPACT_ATOMS: atom_id res chain seq x y z
N CYS A 1 24.81 -10.55 21.79
CA CYS A 1 25.24 -9.95 20.51
C CYS A 1 24.16 -9.01 19.99
N GLU A 2 24.43 -7.71 19.94
CA GLU A 2 23.48 -6.71 19.45
C GLU A 2 23.11 -6.91 17.97
N ALA A 3 24.04 -7.42 17.16
CA ALA A 3 23.80 -7.75 15.75
C ALA A 3 22.60 -8.69 15.54
N LEU A 4 22.43 -9.70 16.40
CA LEU A 4 21.29 -10.63 16.30
C LEU A 4 19.97 -9.97 16.72
N ARG A 5 20.00 -9.03 17.67
CA ARG A 5 18.83 -8.24 18.05
C ARG A 5 18.39 -7.32 16.91
N CYS A 6 19.34 -6.60 16.30
CA CYS A 6 19.06 -5.74 15.15
C CYS A 6 18.56 -6.54 13.94
N LEU A 7 19.14 -7.71 13.69
CA LEU A 7 18.65 -8.63 12.66
C LEU A 7 17.21 -9.07 12.94
N GLY A 8 16.89 -9.45 14.18
CA GLY A 8 15.53 -9.81 14.57
C GLY A 8 14.51 -8.69 14.32
N GLN A 9 14.86 -7.45 14.67
CA GLN A 9 14.02 -6.30 14.41
C GLN A 9 13.80 -6.08 12.91
N ALA A 10 14.87 -6.18 12.11
CA ALA A 10 14.78 -6.03 10.66
C ALA A 10 13.92 -7.12 10.01
N LEU A 11 14.06 -8.37 10.45
CA LEU A 11 13.24 -9.48 9.97
C LEU A 11 11.76 -9.29 10.32
N HIS A 12 11.46 -8.83 11.53
CA HIS A 12 10.10 -8.52 11.94
C HIS A 12 9.48 -7.40 11.09
N THR A 13 10.21 -6.31 10.85
CA THR A 13 9.75 -5.24 9.93
C THR A 13 9.48 -5.76 8.52
N LEU A 14 10.31 -6.69 8.03
CA LEU A 14 10.11 -7.31 6.71
C LEU A 14 8.89 -8.22 6.66
N GLU A 15 8.55 -8.90 7.76
CA GLU A 15 7.37 -9.76 7.88
C GLU A 15 6.08 -8.94 8.01
N ASP A 16 6.12 -7.85 8.77
CA ASP A 16 4.98 -6.98 8.99
C ASP A 16 4.51 -6.31 7.68
N PHE A 17 5.43 -5.95 6.79
CA PHE A 17 5.09 -5.27 5.54
C PHE A 17 4.10 -6.06 4.67
N PRO A 18 4.35 -7.32 4.25
CA PRO A 18 3.37 -8.10 3.51
C PRO A 18 2.16 -8.54 4.35
N ALA A 19 2.28 -8.59 5.69
CA ALA A 19 1.16 -8.94 6.57
C ALA A 19 0.14 -7.80 6.72
N HIS A 20 0.61 -6.54 6.66
CA HIS A 20 -0.20 -5.33 6.86
C HIS A 20 -0.37 -4.48 5.60
N SER A 21 -0.07 -5.04 4.43
CA SER A 21 -0.34 -4.38 3.15
C SER A 21 -0.96 -5.35 2.15
N ASN A 22 -1.47 -4.81 1.04
CA ASN A 22 -1.87 -5.65 -0.10
C ASN A 22 -0.66 -6.14 -0.94
N TYR A 23 0.58 -6.08 -0.44
CA TYR A 23 1.76 -6.40 -1.23
C TYR A 23 1.75 -7.82 -1.81
N CYS A 24 1.34 -8.83 -1.04
CA CYS A 24 1.26 -10.22 -1.51
C CYS A 24 0.32 -10.37 -2.72
N GLU A 25 -0.84 -9.72 -2.66
CA GLU A 25 -1.82 -9.69 -3.74
C GLU A 25 -1.22 -9.06 -5.01
N LEU A 26 -0.58 -7.90 -4.87
CA LEU A 26 0.06 -7.20 -5.98
C LEU A 26 1.16 -8.04 -6.64
N VAL A 27 1.95 -8.75 -5.84
CA VAL A 27 2.99 -9.66 -6.36
C VAL A 27 2.37 -10.82 -7.14
N LEU A 28 1.28 -11.42 -6.65
CA LEU A 28 0.60 -12.51 -7.36
C LEU A 28 0.01 -12.03 -8.69
N ILE A 29 -0.57 -10.82 -8.72
CA ILE A 29 -1.07 -10.22 -9.96
C ILE A 29 0.07 -9.99 -10.95
N ASP A 30 1.15 -9.34 -10.52
CA ASP A 30 2.31 -9.03 -11.37
C ASP A 30 3.02 -10.30 -11.87
N MET A 31 3.09 -11.37 -11.07
CA MET A 31 3.62 -12.67 -11.49
C MET A 31 2.82 -13.30 -12.64
N GLU A 32 1.49 -13.28 -12.56
CA GLU A 32 0.61 -13.84 -13.60
C GLU A 32 0.60 -12.96 -14.87
N GLU A 33 0.59 -11.62 -14.71
CA GLU A 33 0.71 -10.70 -15.85
C GLU A 33 2.05 -10.91 -16.60
N ARG A 34 3.16 -11.12 -15.88
CA ARG A 34 4.47 -11.44 -16.49
C ARG A 34 4.48 -12.77 -17.24
N ARG A 35 3.61 -13.72 -16.86
CA ARG A 35 3.41 -14.99 -17.57
C ARG A 35 2.48 -14.85 -18.78
N GLY A 36 1.92 -13.66 -19.02
CA GLY A 36 0.94 -13.42 -20.08
C GLY A 36 -0.44 -14.01 -19.77
N GLN A 37 -0.71 -14.31 -18.50
CA GLN A 37 -1.97 -14.89 -18.04
C GLN A 37 -2.81 -13.83 -17.30
N HIS A 38 -4.11 -14.04 -17.27
CA HIS A 38 -4.99 -13.26 -16.41
C HIS A 38 -4.87 -13.77 -14.97
N SER A 39 -4.56 -12.87 -14.04
CA SER A 39 -4.48 -13.25 -12.63
C SER A 39 -5.86 -13.62 -12.08
N PRO A 40 -6.02 -14.75 -11.39
CA PRO A 40 -7.25 -15.08 -10.68
C PRO A 40 -7.41 -14.27 -9.37
N VAL A 41 -6.43 -13.43 -9.02
CA VAL A 41 -6.42 -12.60 -7.82
C VAL A 41 -7.06 -11.26 -8.11
N PHE A 42 -8.04 -10.89 -7.28
CA PHE A 42 -8.75 -9.62 -7.40
C PHE A 42 -8.04 -8.53 -6.59
N PRO A 43 -7.86 -7.32 -7.16
CA PRO A 43 -7.24 -6.22 -6.43
C PRO A 43 -8.11 -5.76 -5.26
N HIS A 44 -7.52 -5.63 -4.07
CA HIS A 44 -8.20 -5.28 -2.80
C HIS A 44 -9.07 -4.04 -2.92
N VAL A 45 -8.57 -3.03 -3.63
CA VAL A 45 -9.22 -1.72 -3.80
C VAL A 45 -10.05 -1.60 -5.08
N GLY A 46 -10.19 -2.68 -5.86
CA GLY A 46 -10.95 -2.69 -7.11
C GLY A 46 -10.10 -2.54 -8.37
N THR A 47 -10.68 -2.88 -9.51
CA THR A 47 -9.97 -2.92 -10.81
C THR A 47 -9.73 -1.55 -11.41
N ASP A 48 -10.59 -0.58 -11.11
CA ASP A 48 -10.55 0.77 -11.67
C ASP A 48 -9.58 1.71 -10.94
N THR A 49 -8.82 1.20 -9.98
CA THR A 49 -7.84 1.98 -9.21
C THR A 49 -6.45 1.97 -9.81
N ARG A 50 -6.24 1.35 -10.99
CA ARG A 50 -4.93 1.37 -11.66
C ARG A 50 -4.54 2.80 -12.01
N VAL A 51 -3.28 3.13 -11.77
CA VAL A 51 -2.70 4.42 -12.11
C VAL A 51 -1.62 4.21 -13.16
N THR A 52 -1.65 5.03 -14.22
CA THR A 52 -0.59 5.07 -15.22
C THR A 52 0.54 5.97 -14.75
N LEU A 53 1.72 5.39 -14.54
CA LEU A 53 2.92 6.14 -14.19
C LEU A 53 3.45 6.88 -15.43
N ARG A 54 3.29 8.21 -15.44
CA ARG A 54 3.65 9.07 -16.58
C ARG A 54 5.04 9.73 -16.47
N ASN A 55 5.63 9.77 -15.27
CA ASN A 55 6.83 10.56 -14.98
C ASN A 55 8.06 9.72 -14.56
N ASP A 56 8.01 8.40 -14.72
CA ASP A 56 9.12 7.53 -14.34
C ASP A 56 9.90 7.08 -15.59
N THR A 57 11.17 7.51 -15.68
CA THR A 57 12.10 7.16 -16.76
C THR A 57 12.31 5.63 -16.90
N ARG A 58 11.99 4.85 -15.85
CA ARG A 58 12.05 3.38 -15.86
C ARG A 58 10.72 2.70 -16.16
N ASN A 59 9.59 3.37 -15.92
CA ASN A 59 8.25 2.77 -15.98
C ASN A 59 7.32 3.48 -16.98
N ASN A 60 7.88 4.03 -18.06
CA ASN A 60 7.21 4.82 -19.11
C ASN A 60 5.84 4.28 -19.55
N GLY A 61 4.76 4.74 -18.90
CA GLY A 61 3.39 4.33 -19.20
C GLY A 61 2.92 3.02 -18.56
N LYS A 62 3.66 2.44 -17.60
CA LYS A 62 3.23 1.25 -16.86
C LYS A 62 1.98 1.59 -16.04
N SER A 63 0.96 0.76 -16.20
CA SER A 63 -0.26 0.81 -15.39
C SER A 63 -0.09 -0.08 -14.17
N VAL A 64 -0.14 0.48 -12.96
CA VAL A 64 0.12 -0.23 -11.69
C VAL A 64 -1.05 -0.06 -10.72
N TRP A 65 -1.25 -1.05 -9.85
CA TRP A 65 -2.19 -0.94 -8.74
C TRP A 65 -1.52 -0.24 -7.55
N PRO A 66 -2.29 0.47 -6.72
CA PRO A 66 -1.76 1.12 -5.53
C PRO A 66 -1.39 0.09 -4.46
N LEU A 67 -0.27 0.35 -3.78
CA LEU A 67 0.09 -0.31 -2.54
C LEU A 67 -0.68 0.34 -1.39
N VAL A 68 -1.43 -0.46 -0.66
CA VAL A 68 -2.21 -0.08 0.51
C VAL A 68 -1.53 -0.67 1.73
N THR A 69 -1.05 0.18 2.63
CA THR A 69 -0.34 -0.22 3.88
C THR A 69 -1.18 -0.03 5.14
N GLY A 70 -2.46 0.26 4.98
CA GLY A 70 -3.39 0.54 6.06
C GLY A 70 -4.68 1.14 5.53
N THR A 71 -5.73 1.06 6.33
CA THR A 71 -7.01 1.70 6.06
C THR A 71 -7.22 2.83 7.07
N PHE A 72 -7.83 3.91 6.62
CA PHE A 72 -8.22 5.00 7.49
C PHE A 72 -9.68 4.80 7.90
N GLY A 73 -9.94 4.63 9.21
CA GLY A 73 -11.27 4.35 9.72
C GLY A 73 -12.19 5.58 9.68
N GLY A 74 -13.50 5.37 9.65
CA GLY A 74 -14.48 6.47 9.70
C GLY A 74 -14.40 7.29 11.00
N VAL A 75 -14.05 6.66 12.12
CA VAL A 75 -13.82 7.36 13.40
C VAL A 75 -12.55 8.21 13.37
N ASP A 76 -11.51 7.74 12.68
CA ASP A 76 -10.27 8.49 12.48
C ASP A 76 -10.52 9.71 11.59
N PHE A 77 -11.37 9.56 10.57
CA PHE A 77 -11.80 10.66 9.72
C PHE A 77 -12.58 11.72 10.48
N LEU A 78 -13.57 11.32 11.28
CA LEU A 78 -14.33 12.26 12.10
C LEU A 78 -13.41 13.00 13.08
N HIS A 79 -12.44 12.31 13.68
CA HIS A 79 -11.51 12.95 14.60
C HIS A 79 -10.54 13.91 13.89
N SER A 80 -10.04 13.57 12.69
CA SER A 80 -9.21 14.47 11.89
C SER A 80 -9.98 15.72 11.43
N VAL A 81 -11.21 15.55 10.94
CA VAL A 81 -12.04 16.68 10.47
C VAL A 81 -12.52 17.56 11.62
N LEU A 82 -12.97 16.96 12.73
CA LEU A 82 -13.43 17.72 13.91
C LEU A 82 -12.27 18.41 14.63
N GLY A 83 -11.09 17.77 14.68
CA GLY A 83 -9.87 18.37 15.21
C GLY A 83 -9.46 19.60 14.39
N GLU A 84 -9.43 19.48 13.06
CA GLU A 84 -9.10 20.59 12.16
C GLU A 84 -10.14 21.73 12.24
N ALA A 85 -11.43 21.41 12.33
CA ALA A 85 -12.49 22.41 12.47
C ALA A 85 -12.41 23.17 13.82
N ASN A 86 -12.06 22.49 14.91
CA ASN A 86 -11.89 23.14 16.21
C ASN A 86 -10.65 24.05 16.26
N ASP A 87 -9.55 23.65 15.60
CA ASP A 87 -8.35 24.48 15.45
C ASP A 87 -8.62 25.75 14.62
N HIS A 88 -9.50 25.69 13.62
CA HIS A 88 -9.90 26.86 12.85
C HIS A 88 -10.91 27.77 13.56
N PHE A 89 -11.64 27.27 14.55
CA PHE A 89 -12.64 28.07 15.29
C PHE A 89 -12.07 28.80 16.51
N THR A 90 -10.83 28.50 16.90
CA THR A 90 -10.15 29.10 18.06
C THR A 90 -9.11 30.17 17.70
N GLN A 91 -9.03 30.59 16.43
CA GLN A 91 -8.27 31.79 16.00
C GLN A 91 -9.09 33.08 16.02
#